data_AF-A0A387H977-F1
#
_entry.id   AF-A0A387H977-F1
#
_cell.length_a   1.000
_cell.length_b   1.000
_cell.length_c   1.000
_cell.angle_alpha   90.00
_cell.angle_beta   90.00
_cell.angle_gamma   90.00
#
_symmetry.space_group_name_H-M   'P 1'
#
loop_
_entity.id
_entity.type
_entity.pdbx_description
1 polymer ?
#
loop_
_entity_poly.entity_id
_entity_poly.type
_entity_poly.pdbx_seq_one_letter_code
_entity_poly.pdbx_strand_id
1 'polypeptide(L)'
;MFDGFWKLIDAQLKELESAKGADDVIRILASESCVGDGFFHGSGGDETVYDALLAAGWSFLWAEADYYYAMQAPDGSAITYIEGDIYRGNRR
;
A
#
# COMPACT_ATOMS: atom_id res chain seq x y z
N MET A 1 -22.54 8.30 6.36
CA MET A 1 -22.16 6.87 6.45
C MET A 1 -20.86 6.59 5.68
N PHE A 2 -20.55 7.34 4.62
CA PHE A 2 -19.28 7.27 3.89
C PHE A 2 -18.13 8.05 4.56
N ASP A 3 -18.42 9.07 5.38
CA ASP A 3 -17.39 9.93 5.96
C ASP A 3 -16.43 9.16 6.88
N GLY A 4 -16.90 8.15 7.60
CA GLY A 4 -16.06 7.33 8.46
C GLY A 4 -15.13 6.42 7.67
N PHE A 5 -15.59 5.93 6.54
CA PHE A 5 -14.79 5.12 5.62
C PHE A 5 -13.65 5.95 5.02
N TRP A 6 -13.96 7.10 4.43
CA TRP A 6 -12.92 7.94 3.83
C TRP A 6 -11.94 8.49 4.86
N LYS A 7 -12.40 8.84 6.07
CA LYS A 7 -11.48 9.20 7.17
C LYS A 7 -10.52 8.08 7.55
N LEU A 8 -10.95 6.82 7.46
CA LEU A 8 -10.07 5.68 7.70
C LEU A 8 -9.04 5.55 6.58
N ILE A 9 -9.47 5.67 5.32
CA ILE A 9 -8.58 5.66 4.14
C ILE A 9 -7.53 6.77 4.24
N ASP A 10 -7.95 8.01 4.53
CA ASP A 10 -7.06 9.15 4.69
C ASP A 10 -6.03 8.91 5.81
N ALA A 11 -6.47 8.32 6.93
CA ALA A 11 -5.58 7.99 8.05
C ALA A 11 -4.55 6.91 7.67
N GLN A 12 -4.96 5.87 6.93
CA GLN A 12 -4.06 4.82 6.46
C GLN A 12 -3.03 5.37 5.48
N LEU A 13 -3.45 6.16 4.50
CA LEU A 13 -2.56 6.82 3.54
C LEU A 13 -1.58 7.74 4.25
N LYS A 14 -2.06 8.51 5.23
CA LYS A 14 -1.19 9.39 6.02
C LYS A 14 -0.16 8.63 6.84
N GLU A 15 -0.51 7.47 7.38
CA GLU A 15 0.44 6.63 8.12
C GLU A 15 1.46 5.98 7.17
N LEU A 16 1.06 5.58 5.97
CA LEU A 16 1.94 5.00 4.94
C LEU A 16 3.07 5.95 4.52
N GLU A 17 2.86 7.27 4.55
CA GLU A 17 3.91 8.27 4.31
C GLU A 17 5.12 8.15 5.27
N SER A 18 4.98 7.39 6.36
CA SER A 18 6.04 7.14 7.34
C SER A 18 6.58 5.70 7.31
N ALA A 19 6.02 4.82 6.49
CA ALA A 19 6.40 3.41 6.41
C ALA A 19 7.83 3.25 5.91
N LYS A 20 8.67 2.48 6.59
CA LYS A 20 10.10 2.31 6.26
C LYS A 20 10.44 0.91 5.73
N GLY A 21 9.48 -0.01 5.79
CA GLY A 21 9.63 -1.37 5.31
C GLY A 21 8.28 -2.07 5.09
N ALA A 22 8.32 -3.26 4.49
CA ALA A 22 7.14 -4.06 4.18
C ALA A 22 6.28 -4.40 5.40
N ASP A 23 6.91 -4.61 6.57
CA ASP A 23 6.20 -4.87 7.83
C ASP A 23 5.32 -3.70 8.27
N ASP A 24 5.77 -2.45 8.05
CA ASP A 24 4.97 -1.27 8.36
C ASP A 24 3.72 -1.21 7.48
N VAL A 25 3.89 -1.41 6.17
CA VAL A 25 2.78 -1.40 5.20
C VAL A 25 1.75 -2.45 5.54
N ILE A 26 2.20 -3.69 5.80
CA ILE A 26 1.33 -4.81 6.13
C ILE A 26 0.57 -4.56 7.44
N ARG A 27 1.23 -3.98 8.45
CA ARG A 27 0.57 -3.59 9.71
C ARG A 27 -0.48 -2.51 9.50
N ILE A 28 -0.17 -1.47 8.73
CA ILE A 28 -1.08 -0.33 8.47
C ILE A 28 -2.32 -0.79 7.69
N LEU A 29 -2.12 -1.69 6.73
CA LEU A 29 -3.14 -2.22 5.85
C LEU A 29 -3.66 -3.60 6.29
N ALA A 30 -3.46 -3.96 7.57
CA ALA A 30 -3.93 -5.22 8.13
C ALA A 30 -5.46 -5.29 8.00
N SER A 31 -5.95 -6.34 7.34
CA SER A 31 -7.38 -6.52 7.09
C SER A 31 -7.74 -8.00 7.04
N GLU A 32 -8.89 -8.38 7.59
CA GLU A 32 -9.41 -9.75 7.45
C GLU A 32 -9.95 -10.04 6.04
N SER A 33 -10.08 -9.02 5.19
CA SER A 33 -10.57 -9.14 3.82
C SER A 33 -9.47 -9.40 2.78
N CYS A 34 -8.21 -9.55 3.20
CA CYS A 34 -7.09 -9.77 2.29
C CYS A 34 -6.95 -11.25 1.89
N VAL A 35 -6.48 -11.48 0.67
CA VAL A 35 -5.89 -12.76 0.24
C VAL A 35 -4.37 -12.73 0.45
N GLY A 36 -3.76 -11.55 0.35
CA GLY A 36 -2.35 -11.31 0.66
C GLY A 36 -2.07 -11.13 2.15
N ASP A 37 -1.02 -10.36 2.44
CA ASP A 37 -0.58 -9.99 3.77
C ASP A 37 -1.32 -8.76 4.32
N GLY A 38 -1.95 -7.95 3.46
CA GLY A 38 -2.79 -6.81 3.82
C GLY A 38 -3.72 -6.40 2.67
N PHE A 39 -4.65 -5.47 2.91
CA PHE A 39 -5.58 -4.99 1.87
C PHE A 39 -5.93 -3.52 2.02
N PHE A 40 -5.90 -2.78 0.91
CA PHE A 40 -6.31 -1.39 0.82
C PHE A 40 -7.69 -1.24 0.15
N HIS A 41 -8.69 -0.88 0.95
CA HIS A 41 -10.09 -0.71 0.51
C HIS A 41 -10.34 0.59 -0.26
N GLY A 42 -9.41 1.55 -0.21
CA GLY A 42 -9.59 2.90 -0.75
C GLY A 42 -9.34 3.04 -2.26
N SER A 43 -9.26 1.92 -3.00
CA SER A 43 -9.09 1.97 -4.45
C SER A 43 -10.24 2.74 -5.09
N GLY A 44 -9.93 3.87 -5.75
CA GLY A 44 -10.90 4.80 -6.33
C GLY A 44 -10.99 6.18 -5.66
N GLY A 45 -10.19 6.45 -4.61
CA GLY A 45 -9.95 7.80 -4.10
C GLY A 45 -8.93 8.58 -4.93
N ASP A 46 -8.70 9.84 -4.55
CA ASP A 46 -7.73 10.73 -5.23
C ASP A 46 -6.27 10.38 -4.91
N GLU A 47 -6.01 9.87 -3.71
CA GLU A 47 -4.68 9.46 -3.24
C GLU A 47 -4.53 7.94 -3.24
N THR A 48 -3.34 7.46 -3.57
CA THR A 48 -3.06 6.02 -3.71
C THR A 48 -1.98 5.54 -2.76
N VAL A 49 -1.92 4.23 -2.53
CA VAL A 49 -0.82 3.58 -1.79
C VAL A 49 0.53 3.91 -2.46
N TYR A 50 0.57 3.97 -3.79
CA TYR A 50 1.78 4.31 -4.55
C TYR A 50 2.28 5.71 -4.17
N ASP A 51 1.40 6.71 -4.18
CA ASP A 51 1.75 8.11 -3.87
C ASP A 51 2.25 8.25 -2.43
N ALA A 52 1.56 7.62 -1.47
CA ALA A 52 1.94 7.63 -0.06
C ALA A 52 3.33 6.99 0.16
N LEU A 53 3.60 5.86 -0.49
CA LEU A 53 4.90 5.19 -0.38
C LEU A 53 6.02 5.97 -1.08
N LEU A 54 5.74 6.63 -2.22
CA LEU A 54 6.70 7.55 -2.83
C LEU A 54 7.06 8.69 -1.88
N ALA A 55 6.08 9.28 -1.19
CA ALA A 55 6.31 10.31 -0.18
C ALA A 55 7.15 9.78 1.01
N ALA A 56 6.99 8.50 1.36
CA ALA A 56 7.82 7.80 2.36
C ALA A 56 9.24 7.46 1.87
N GLY A 57 9.60 7.78 0.63
CA GLY A 57 10.92 7.52 0.05
C GLY A 57 11.09 6.11 -0.52
N TRP A 58 10.00 5.38 -0.75
CA TRP A 58 10.06 4.12 -1.47
C TRP A 58 10.36 4.36 -2.95
N SER A 59 10.94 3.36 -3.60
CA SER A 59 11.24 3.40 -5.03
C SER A 59 10.38 2.39 -5.79
N PHE A 60 10.03 2.75 -7.02
CA PHE A 60 9.33 1.88 -7.95
C PHE A 60 10.25 0.77 -8.47
N LEU A 61 9.73 -0.46 -8.57
CA LEU A 61 10.47 -1.58 -9.17
C LEU A 61 9.95 -1.93 -10.56
N TRP A 62 8.65 -2.22 -10.69
CA TRP A 62 7.99 -2.58 -11.94
C TRP A 62 6.47 -2.46 -11.80
N ALA A 63 5.76 -2.40 -12.93
CA ALA A 63 4.30 -2.47 -13.02
C ALA A 63 3.90 -3.24 -14.28
N GLU A 64 2.80 -3.98 -14.18
CA GLU A 64 2.06 -4.56 -15.32
C GLU A 64 0.79 -3.76 -15.61
N ALA A 65 0.23 -3.10 -14.59
CA ALA A 65 -0.91 -2.19 -14.65
C ALA A 65 -0.90 -1.23 -13.46
N ASP A 66 -1.75 -0.21 -13.48
CA ASP A 66 -1.90 0.75 -12.36
C ASP A 66 -2.39 0.07 -11.06
N TYR A 67 -3.05 -1.07 -11.18
CA TYR A 67 -3.49 -1.91 -10.06
C TYR A 67 -2.57 -3.12 -9.82
N TYR A 68 -1.45 -3.27 -10.53
CA TYR A 68 -0.50 -4.36 -10.36
C TYR A 68 0.97 -3.90 -10.49
N TYR A 69 1.63 -3.65 -9.35
CA TYR A 69 2.98 -3.11 -9.30
C TYR A 69 3.75 -3.54 -8.05
N ALA A 70 5.07 -3.33 -8.04
CA ALA A 70 5.90 -3.48 -6.86
C ALA A 70 6.72 -2.23 -6.53
N MET A 71 6.96 -2.02 -5.24
CA MET A 71 7.78 -0.95 -4.69
C MET A 71 8.76 -1.51 -3.66
N GLN A 72 9.92 -0.87 -3.54
CA GLN A 72 10.98 -1.18 -2.58
C GLN A 72 11.14 -0.05 -1.58
N ALA A 73 11.19 -0.42 -0.30
CA ALA A 73 11.43 0.49 0.81
C ALA A 73 12.91 0.87 0.94
N PRO A 74 13.23 1.95 1.68
CA PRO A 74 14.62 2.33 1.97
C PRO A 74 15.46 1.25 2.66
N ASP A 75 14.83 0.35 3.41
CA ASP A 75 15.50 -0.78 4.07
C ASP A 75 15.78 -1.98 3.14
N GLY A 76 15.33 -1.89 1.88
CA GLY A 76 15.50 -2.92 0.84
C GLY A 76 14.37 -3.95 0.77
N SER A 77 13.46 -3.98 1.75
CA SER A 77 12.24 -4.81 1.67
C SER A 77 11.31 -4.31 0.58
N ALA A 78 10.42 -5.16 0.08
CA ALA A 78 9.52 -4.83 -1.01
C ALA A 78 8.09 -5.31 -0.73
N ILE A 79 7.15 -4.66 -1.39
CA ILE A 79 5.76 -5.10 -1.49
C ILE A 79 5.33 -5.16 -2.95
N THR A 80 4.33 -5.99 -3.21
CA THR A 80 3.58 -6.05 -4.45
C THR A 80 2.13 -5.71 -4.15
N TYR A 81 1.59 -4.72 -4.86
CA TYR A 81 0.20 -4.32 -4.81
C TYR A 81 -0.55 -4.98 -5.97
N ILE A 82 -1.66 -5.67 -5.70
CA ILE A 82 -2.53 -6.30 -6.70
C ILE A 82 -3.99 -6.03 -6.35
N GLU A 83 -4.66 -5.15 -7.07
CA GLU A 83 -6.10 -4.87 -6.90
C GLU A 83 -6.54 -4.59 -5.45
N GLY A 84 -5.66 -3.98 -4.65
CA GLY A 84 -5.89 -3.70 -3.24
C GLY A 84 -5.12 -4.63 -2.30
N ASP A 85 -4.85 -5.87 -2.69
CA ASP A 85 -4.03 -6.80 -1.90
C ASP A 85 -2.56 -6.36 -1.87
N ILE A 86 -1.97 -6.50 -0.69
CA ILE A 86 -0.55 -6.29 -0.44
C ILE A 86 0.10 -7.65 -0.22
N TYR A 87 1.16 -7.93 -0.95
CA TYR A 87 2.01 -9.09 -0.74
C TYR A 87 3.43 -8.64 -0.41
N ARG A 88 4.08 -9.31 0.52
CA ARG A 88 5.52 -9.15 0.72
C ARG A 88 6.29 -9.63 -0.51
N GLY A 89 7.37 -8.90 -0.82
CA GLY A 89 8.27 -9.16 -1.93
C GLY A 89 7.85 -8.41 -3.20
N ASN A 90 8.57 -8.66 -4.28
CA ASN A 90 8.38 -8.02 -5.59
C ASN A 90 7.90 -9.04 -6.65
N ARG A 91 6.91 -9.87 -6.28
CA ARG A 91 6.42 -10.98 -7.10
C ARG A 91 5.75 -10.46 -8.37
N ARG A 92 6.02 -11.11 -9.50
CA ARG A 92 5.48 -10.74 -10.81
C ARG A 92 4.71 -11.92 -11.41
#